data_AF-A0A958BIK5-F1
#
_entry.id   AF-A0A958BIK5-F1
#
_cell.length_a   1.000
_cell.length_b   1.000
_cell.length_c   1.000
_cell.angle_alpha   90.00
_cell.angle_beta   90.00
_cell.angle_gamma   90.00
#
_symmetry.space_group_name_H-M   'P 1'
#
loop_
_entity.id
_entity.type
_entity.pdbx_description
1 polymer ?
#
loop_
_entity_poly.entity_id
_entity_poly.type
_entity_poly.pdbx_seq_one_letter_code
_entity_poly.pdbx_strand_id
1 'polypeptide(L)'
;PEKILPTMKPALHAMADEVLEEAAGEHAAQMWGAMDENVKAQVREAVRKEVEILATSAFTDLKDVAPEIIDLGRTIQDAIARDKALLNNLFLAAGGEEFKFIKISGLYFGFLFGIPQFLLWIIYPEWWILPAGGVLVGYITNWLALKMIFEPKVPTKYGPFTFQGLFHKRQHEVAVDFSHTVSDTLLTPQNVVDHVSEGPGRERLQEIFRKHVRAAIEKYKSHPMASVVMQQVNPDEIDRMVVTQMDARLTEEGGLVWNFVEHTLDVGASMSEKLRDLDSESFEGVLRPAFQQDEWKLILVGAILGGLAGWAQAVYFFSESMQ
;
A
#
# COMPACT_ATOMS: atom_id res chain seq x y z
N PRO A 1 -20.86 4.88 5.53
CA PRO A 1 -22.19 4.28 5.26
C PRO A 1 -22.98 5.02 4.16
N GLU A 2 -23.26 6.33 4.32
CA GLU A 2 -24.14 7.09 3.41
C GLU A 2 -23.68 7.14 1.95
N LYS A 3 -22.36 7.14 1.69
CA LYS A 3 -21.80 7.14 0.34
C LYS A 3 -21.74 5.74 -0.31
N ILE A 4 -21.66 4.67 0.49
CA ILE A 4 -21.39 3.30 0.02
C ILE A 4 -22.68 2.50 -0.17
N LEU A 5 -23.60 2.61 0.80
CA LEU A 5 -24.85 1.84 0.83
C LEU A 5 -25.66 1.99 -0.47
N PRO A 6 -25.80 3.19 -1.07
CA PRO A 6 -26.53 3.33 -2.34
C PRO A 6 -25.93 2.49 -3.47
N THR A 7 -24.60 2.44 -3.57
CA THR A 7 -23.87 1.66 -4.58
C THR A 7 -24.04 0.15 -4.37
N MET A 8 -24.17 -0.26 -3.11
CA MET A 8 -24.28 -1.66 -2.71
C MET A 8 -25.71 -2.20 -2.62
N LYS A 9 -26.73 -1.35 -2.65
CA LYS A 9 -28.16 -1.74 -2.57
C LYS A 9 -28.52 -2.90 -3.50
N PRO A 10 -28.15 -2.90 -4.80
CA PRO A 10 -28.51 -3.99 -5.69
C PRO A 10 -27.94 -5.35 -5.25
N ALA A 11 -26.68 -5.38 -4.81
CA ALA A 11 -26.02 -6.59 -4.33
C ALA A 11 -26.62 -7.07 -3.00
N LEU A 12 -26.91 -6.16 -2.08
CA LEU A 12 -27.58 -6.47 -0.81
C LEU A 12 -28.99 -6.99 -1.02
N HIS A 13 -29.76 -6.43 -1.96
CA HIS A 13 -31.10 -6.90 -2.29
C HIS A 13 -31.08 -8.27 -2.95
N ALA A 14 -30.15 -8.51 -3.88
CA ALA A 14 -29.98 -9.83 -4.50
C ALA A 14 -29.64 -10.90 -3.46
N MET A 15 -28.68 -10.61 -2.55
CA MET A 15 -28.34 -11.50 -1.45
C MET A 15 -29.53 -11.74 -0.51
N ALA A 16 -30.29 -10.69 -0.19
CA ALA A 16 -31.48 -10.79 0.66
C ALA A 16 -32.56 -11.69 0.04
N ASP A 17 -32.80 -11.54 -1.27
CA ASP A 17 -33.77 -12.34 -2.01
C ASP A 17 -33.34 -13.81 -2.10
N GLU A 18 -32.06 -14.08 -2.37
CA GLU A 18 -31.50 -15.45 -2.43
C GLU A 18 -31.65 -16.16 -1.08
N VAL A 19 -31.22 -15.51 0.01
CA VAL A 19 -31.36 -16.06 1.37
C VAL A 19 -32.83 -16.27 1.72
N LEU A 20 -33.72 -15.34 1.34
CA LEU A 20 -35.15 -15.47 1.61
C LEU A 20 -35.78 -16.64 0.85
N GLU A 21 -35.51 -16.80 -0.44
CA GLU A 21 -36.09 -17.89 -1.24
C GLU A 21 -35.56 -19.25 -0.78
N GLU A 22 -34.27 -19.34 -0.42
CA GLU A 22 -33.67 -20.56 0.13
C GLU A 22 -34.28 -20.91 1.51
N ALA A 23 -34.32 -19.96 2.43
CA ALA A 23 -34.91 -20.16 3.77
C ALA A 23 -36.42 -20.48 3.71
N ALA A 24 -37.16 -19.81 2.83
CA ALA A 24 -38.58 -20.07 2.64
C ALA A 24 -38.82 -21.44 2.00
N GLY A 25 -37.96 -21.86 1.08
CA GLY A 25 -37.99 -23.19 0.46
C GLY A 25 -37.72 -24.33 1.44
N GLU A 26 -36.81 -24.13 2.39
CA GLU A 26 -36.47 -25.18 3.37
C GLU A 26 -37.42 -25.23 4.57
N HIS A 27 -37.81 -24.07 5.11
CA HIS A 27 -38.54 -24.01 6.37
C HIS A 27 -40.04 -23.71 6.24
N ALA A 28 -40.47 -23.14 5.10
CA ALA A 28 -41.83 -22.66 4.93
C ALA A 28 -42.46 -23.04 3.59
N ALA A 29 -41.97 -24.08 2.90
CA ALA A 29 -42.32 -24.40 1.50
C ALA A 29 -43.83 -24.40 1.23
N GLN A 30 -44.62 -24.99 2.13
CA GLN A 30 -46.07 -25.10 1.98
C GLN A 30 -46.78 -23.74 2.13
N MET A 31 -46.31 -22.90 3.07
CA MET A 31 -46.87 -21.56 3.28
C MET A 31 -46.41 -20.60 2.17
N TRP A 32 -45.12 -20.64 1.82
CA TRP A 32 -44.52 -19.82 0.77
C TRP A 32 -45.14 -20.13 -0.60
N GLY A 33 -45.30 -21.41 -0.93
CA GLY A 33 -45.95 -21.84 -2.18
C GLY A 33 -47.43 -21.49 -2.27
N ALA A 34 -48.13 -21.38 -1.13
CA ALA A 34 -49.55 -21.03 -1.07
C ALA A 34 -49.83 -19.51 -1.10
N MET A 35 -48.82 -18.67 -0.86
CA MET A 35 -48.95 -17.21 -0.93
C MET A 35 -49.08 -16.73 -2.38
N ASP A 36 -49.89 -15.69 -2.59
CA ASP A 36 -49.96 -15.01 -3.87
C ASP A 36 -48.70 -14.17 -4.13
N GLU A 37 -48.47 -13.79 -5.39
CA GLU A 37 -47.28 -13.01 -5.76
C GLU A 37 -47.26 -11.61 -5.12
N ASN A 38 -48.42 -11.04 -4.78
CA ASN A 38 -48.49 -9.75 -4.10
C ASN A 38 -47.96 -9.84 -2.66
N VAL A 39 -48.32 -10.87 -1.90
CA VAL A 39 -47.83 -11.08 -0.54
C VAL A 39 -46.34 -11.42 -0.56
N LYS A 40 -45.88 -12.28 -1.49
CA LYS A 40 -44.44 -12.55 -1.64
C LYS A 40 -43.65 -11.29 -1.96
N ALA A 41 -44.16 -10.43 -2.84
CA ALA A 41 -43.53 -9.15 -3.14
C ALA A 41 -43.45 -8.23 -1.92
N GLN A 42 -44.49 -8.19 -1.07
CA GLN A 42 -44.46 -7.43 0.19
C GLN A 42 -43.43 -7.98 1.18
N VAL A 43 -43.29 -9.30 1.29
CA VAL A 43 -42.28 -9.94 2.16
C VAL A 43 -40.87 -9.63 1.66
N ARG A 44 -40.60 -9.80 0.35
CA ARG A 44 -39.30 -9.44 -0.26
C ARG A 44 -38.94 -7.99 0.04
N GLU A 45 -39.87 -7.06 -0.18
CA GLU A 45 -39.64 -5.63 0.09
C GLU A 45 -39.38 -5.34 1.57
N ALA A 46 -40.08 -6.02 2.49
CA ALA A 46 -39.85 -5.88 3.92
C ALA A 46 -38.47 -6.40 4.33
N VAL A 47 -38.05 -7.56 3.80
CA VAL A 47 -36.72 -8.13 4.05
C VAL A 47 -35.62 -7.25 3.48
N ARG A 48 -35.76 -6.76 2.24
CA ARG A 48 -34.80 -5.83 1.62
C ARG A 48 -34.61 -4.56 2.47
N LYS A 49 -35.70 -3.97 2.96
CA LYS A 49 -35.64 -2.80 3.86
C LYS A 49 -34.91 -3.10 5.16
N GLU A 50 -35.17 -4.25 5.77
CA GLU A 50 -34.47 -4.63 7.00
C GLU A 50 -32.98 -4.85 6.73
N VAL A 51 -32.62 -5.52 5.63
CA VAL A 51 -31.21 -5.72 5.23
C VAL A 51 -30.50 -4.38 5.01
N GLU A 52 -31.15 -3.37 4.45
CA GLU A 52 -30.57 -2.02 4.34
C GLU A 52 -30.24 -1.42 5.73
N ILE A 53 -31.15 -1.57 6.71
CA ILE A 53 -30.95 -1.09 8.08
C ILE A 53 -29.79 -1.85 8.76
N LEU A 54 -29.75 -3.17 8.59
CA LEU A 54 -28.68 -4.02 9.13
C LEU A 54 -27.34 -3.69 8.48
N ALA A 55 -27.29 -3.54 7.17
CA ALA A 55 -26.09 -3.14 6.45
C ALA A 55 -25.58 -1.79 6.96
N THR A 56 -26.48 -0.82 7.18
CA THR A 56 -26.10 0.49 7.76
C THR A 56 -25.43 0.35 9.12
N SER A 57 -25.99 -0.50 9.98
CA SER A 57 -25.46 -0.75 11.33
C SER A 57 -24.13 -1.50 11.28
N ALA A 58 -24.04 -2.54 10.45
CA ALA A 58 -22.84 -3.33 10.24
C ALA A 58 -21.69 -2.48 9.66
N PHE A 59 -21.96 -1.58 8.70
CA PHE A 59 -20.97 -0.65 8.17
C PHE A 59 -20.49 0.37 9.20
N THR A 60 -21.35 0.75 10.14
CA THR A 60 -20.98 1.66 11.23
C THR A 60 -20.06 0.94 12.20
N ASP A 61 -20.42 -0.27 12.64
CA ASP A 61 -19.54 -1.12 13.47
C ASP A 61 -18.22 -1.44 12.75
N LEU A 62 -18.27 -1.70 11.44
CA LEU A 62 -17.08 -1.98 10.63
C LEU A 62 -16.13 -0.79 10.59
N LYS A 63 -16.65 0.45 10.52
CA LYS A 63 -15.81 1.65 10.53
C LYS A 63 -14.98 1.75 11.82
N ASP A 64 -15.59 1.42 12.96
CA ASP A 64 -14.92 1.51 14.26
C ASP A 64 -13.87 0.40 14.45
N VAL A 65 -14.05 -0.75 13.80
CA VAL A 65 -13.16 -1.92 13.89
C VAL A 65 -12.24 -2.05 12.66
N ALA A 66 -12.38 -1.18 11.66
CA ALA A 66 -11.62 -1.23 10.41
C ALA A 66 -10.09 -1.31 10.62
N PRO A 67 -9.46 -0.59 11.57
CA PRO A 67 -8.03 -0.71 11.83
C PRO A 67 -7.59 -2.09 12.34
N GLU A 68 -8.50 -2.86 12.95
CA GLU A 68 -8.23 -4.23 13.43
C GLU A 68 -8.45 -5.28 12.33
N ILE A 69 -9.34 -5.00 11.37
CA ILE A 69 -9.68 -5.90 10.26
C ILE A 69 -8.71 -5.74 9.09
N ILE A 70 -8.29 -4.51 8.81
CA ILE A 70 -7.40 -4.17 7.70
C ILE A 70 -6.01 -3.88 8.25
N ASP A 71 -5.20 -4.94 8.40
CA ASP A 71 -3.78 -4.82 8.74
C ASP A 71 -2.97 -4.39 7.50
N LEU A 72 -2.85 -3.08 7.29
CA LEU A 72 -2.11 -2.50 6.18
C LEU A 72 -0.67 -3.02 6.11
N GLY A 73 -0.04 -3.28 7.26
CA GLY A 73 1.32 -3.79 7.33
C GLY A 73 1.43 -5.18 6.74
N ARG A 74 0.47 -6.07 7.05
CA ARG A 74 0.41 -7.40 6.42
C ARG A 74 0.00 -7.34 4.97
N THR A 75 -0.97 -6.49 4.60
CA THR A 75 -1.37 -6.30 3.20
C THR A 75 -0.18 -5.90 2.32
N ILE A 76 0.66 -4.97 2.81
CA ILE A 76 1.91 -4.57 2.13
C ILE A 76 2.90 -5.74 2.05
N GLN A 77 3.08 -6.49 3.13
CA GLN A 77 3.99 -7.65 3.16
C GLN A 77 3.55 -8.73 2.16
N ASP A 78 2.27 -9.06 2.12
CA ASP A 78 1.70 -10.05 1.22
C ASP A 78 1.80 -9.57 -0.24
N ALA A 79 1.53 -8.29 -0.52
CA ALA A 79 1.71 -7.71 -1.85
C ALA A 79 3.17 -7.80 -2.34
N ILE A 80 4.14 -7.41 -1.50
CA ILE A 80 5.58 -7.50 -1.84
C ILE A 80 6.06 -8.96 -1.86
N ALA A 81 5.42 -9.87 -1.11
CA ALA A 81 5.70 -11.30 -1.19
C ALA A 81 5.31 -11.87 -2.56
N ARG A 82 4.17 -11.44 -3.09
CA ARG A 82 3.66 -11.84 -4.41
C ARG A 82 4.45 -11.24 -5.57
N ASP A 83 4.80 -9.95 -5.50
CA ASP A 83 5.61 -9.29 -6.53
C ASP A 83 6.75 -8.46 -5.93
N LYS A 84 7.98 -8.95 -6.12
CA LYS A 84 9.21 -8.29 -5.66
C LYS A 84 9.53 -7.01 -6.44
N ALA A 85 8.98 -6.83 -7.64
CA ALA A 85 9.18 -5.61 -8.43
C ALA A 85 8.52 -4.39 -7.77
N LEU A 86 7.46 -4.59 -6.97
CA LEU A 86 6.78 -3.52 -6.23
C LEU A 86 7.74 -2.79 -5.28
N LEU A 87 8.66 -3.53 -4.65
CA LEU A 87 9.69 -2.93 -3.78
C LEU A 87 10.60 -1.98 -4.56
N ASN A 88 10.98 -2.37 -5.79
CA ASN A 88 11.81 -1.51 -6.65
C ASN A 88 11.04 -0.26 -7.09
N ASN A 89 9.76 -0.39 -7.42
CA ASN A 89 8.93 0.76 -7.78
C ASN A 89 8.78 1.74 -6.61
N LEU A 90 8.59 1.21 -5.39
CA LEU A 90 8.52 2.03 -4.17
C LEU A 90 9.83 2.79 -3.93
N PHE A 91 10.97 2.13 -4.15
CA PHE A 91 12.28 2.73 -4.03
C PHE A 91 12.52 3.84 -5.06
N LEU A 92 12.13 3.61 -6.31
CA LEU A 92 12.23 4.60 -7.38
C LEU A 92 11.30 5.79 -7.16
N ALA A 93 10.10 5.56 -6.60
CA ALA A 93 9.18 6.63 -6.24
C ALA A 93 9.75 7.53 -5.13
N ALA A 94 10.40 6.94 -4.12
CA ALA A 94 10.99 7.70 -3.03
C ALA A 94 12.27 8.45 -3.42
N GLY A 95 13.09 7.90 -4.32
CA GLY A 95 14.46 8.38 -4.58
C GLY A 95 14.77 8.79 -6.01
N GLY A 96 13.77 8.83 -6.90
CA GLY A 96 13.97 9.01 -8.34
C GLY A 96 14.79 10.25 -8.71
N GLU A 97 14.53 11.40 -8.09
CA GLU A 97 15.30 12.63 -8.33
C GLU A 97 16.68 12.59 -7.68
N GLU A 98 16.80 11.97 -6.51
CA GLU A 98 18.07 11.79 -5.81
C GLU A 98 19.02 10.91 -6.64
N PHE A 99 18.52 9.89 -7.33
CA PHE A 99 19.31 9.11 -8.30
C PHE A 99 19.73 9.91 -9.52
N LYS A 100 18.89 10.84 -10.02
CA LYS A 100 19.30 11.75 -11.08
C LYS A 100 20.44 12.66 -10.62
N PHE A 101 20.35 13.17 -9.39
CA PHE A 101 21.43 13.97 -8.80
C PHE A 101 22.73 13.17 -8.67
N ILE A 102 22.70 11.91 -8.22
CA ILE A 102 23.90 11.05 -8.15
C ILE A 102 24.56 10.93 -9.52
N LYS A 103 23.77 10.66 -10.57
CA LYS A 103 24.29 10.54 -11.95
C LYS A 103 24.96 11.82 -12.45
N ILE A 104 24.33 12.97 -12.21
CA ILE A 104 24.83 14.27 -12.71
C ILE A 104 26.02 14.75 -11.88
N SER A 105 25.92 14.68 -10.55
CA SER A 105 26.98 15.13 -9.63
C SER A 105 28.27 14.32 -9.77
N GLY A 106 28.16 13.04 -10.15
CA GLY A 106 29.31 12.19 -10.46
C GLY A 106 30.27 12.79 -11.50
N LEU A 107 29.75 13.48 -12.52
CA LEU A 107 30.58 14.15 -13.51
C LEU A 107 31.36 15.34 -12.92
N TYR A 108 30.68 16.18 -12.15
CA TYR A 108 31.28 17.39 -11.56
C TYR A 108 32.35 17.03 -10.51
N PHE A 109 32.05 16.10 -9.62
CA PHE A 109 33.00 15.65 -8.61
C PHE A 109 34.12 14.80 -9.19
N GLY A 110 33.82 13.92 -10.15
CA GLY A 110 34.83 13.16 -10.87
C GLY A 110 35.85 14.07 -11.55
N PHE A 111 35.40 15.15 -12.18
CA PHE A 111 36.28 16.17 -12.74
C PHE A 111 37.08 16.91 -11.65
N LEU A 112 36.40 17.39 -10.60
CA LEU A 112 37.03 18.16 -9.52
C LEU A 112 38.13 17.36 -8.80
N PHE A 113 37.85 16.11 -8.43
CA PHE A 113 38.80 15.22 -7.75
C PHE A 113 39.81 14.58 -8.73
N GLY A 114 39.48 14.52 -10.01
CA GLY A 114 40.40 14.12 -11.09
C GLY A 114 41.54 15.10 -11.30
N ILE A 115 41.39 16.39 -10.99
CA ILE A 115 42.48 17.38 -11.12
C ILE A 115 43.65 17.04 -10.17
N PRO A 116 43.46 16.88 -8.84
CA PRO A 116 44.52 16.42 -7.95
C PRO A 116 45.14 15.08 -8.35
N GLN A 117 44.32 14.12 -8.79
CA GLN A 117 44.79 12.82 -9.29
C GLN A 117 45.71 13.01 -10.50
N PHE A 118 45.33 13.85 -11.45
CA PHE A 118 46.13 14.14 -12.64
C PHE A 118 47.43 14.86 -12.31
N LEU A 119 47.39 15.84 -11.40
CA LEU A 119 48.60 16.52 -10.91
C LEU A 119 49.57 15.54 -10.22
N LEU A 120 49.05 14.59 -9.43
CA LEU A 120 49.86 13.56 -8.80
C LEU A 120 50.56 12.67 -9.84
N TRP A 121 49.84 12.29 -10.90
CA TRP A 121 50.39 11.49 -12.00
C TRP A 121 51.47 12.25 -12.79
N ILE A 122 51.35 13.57 -12.98
CA ILE A 122 52.40 14.37 -13.62
C ILE A 122 53.71 14.31 -12.81
N ILE A 123 53.63 14.30 -11.48
CA ILE A 123 54.82 14.26 -10.60
C ILE A 123 55.39 12.85 -10.52
N TYR A 124 54.51 11.83 -10.46
CA TYR A 124 54.87 10.42 -10.39
C TYR A 124 54.10 9.63 -11.46
N PRO A 125 54.65 9.45 -12.68
CA PRO A 125 53.93 8.84 -13.79
C PRO A 125 54.03 7.31 -13.76
N GLU A 126 53.53 6.69 -12.70
CA GLU A 126 53.40 5.22 -12.62
C GLU A 126 52.06 4.75 -13.19
N TRP A 127 52.07 3.62 -13.91
CA TRP A 127 50.90 3.09 -14.62
C TRP A 127 49.70 2.77 -13.71
N TRP A 128 49.96 2.40 -12.46
CA TRP A 128 48.93 2.02 -11.49
C TRP A 128 48.26 3.22 -10.82
N ILE A 129 48.84 4.43 -10.90
CA ILE A 129 48.31 5.62 -10.25
C ILE A 129 46.98 6.06 -10.86
N LEU A 130 46.81 5.92 -12.18
CA LEU A 130 45.55 6.27 -12.86
C LEU A 130 44.42 5.30 -12.49
N PRO A 131 44.57 3.95 -12.54
CA PRO A 131 43.55 3.01 -12.04
C PRO A 131 43.27 3.18 -10.55
N ALA A 132 44.30 3.24 -9.69
CA ALA A 132 44.12 3.34 -8.24
C ALA A 132 43.50 4.68 -7.83
N GLY A 133 43.94 5.77 -8.47
CA GLY A 133 43.35 7.10 -8.34
C GLY A 133 41.90 7.14 -8.82
N GLY A 134 41.60 6.48 -9.94
CA GLY A 134 40.23 6.33 -10.44
C GLY A 134 39.31 5.62 -9.45
N VAL A 135 39.76 4.53 -8.83
CA VAL A 135 39.02 3.84 -7.75
C VAL A 135 38.77 4.78 -6.57
N LEU A 136 39.79 5.50 -6.12
CA LEU A 136 39.70 6.44 -5.00
C LEU A 136 38.74 7.60 -5.29
N VAL A 137 38.87 8.21 -6.47
CA VAL A 137 38.01 9.31 -6.92
C VAL A 137 36.56 8.83 -7.05
N GLY A 138 36.33 7.65 -7.64
CA GLY A 138 35.01 7.06 -7.76
C GLY A 138 34.36 6.79 -6.40
N TYR A 139 35.13 6.26 -5.45
CA TYR A 139 34.70 6.05 -4.07
C TYR A 139 34.32 7.36 -3.37
N ILE A 140 35.23 8.35 -3.36
CA ILE A 140 35.03 9.64 -2.66
C ILE A 140 33.86 10.40 -3.27
N THR A 141 33.77 10.43 -4.61
CA THR A 141 32.69 11.12 -5.34
C THR A 141 31.33 10.58 -4.95
N ASN A 142 31.16 9.25 -4.95
CA ASN A 142 29.87 8.65 -4.68
C ASN A 142 29.51 8.72 -3.19
N TRP A 143 30.49 8.56 -2.29
CA TRP A 143 30.31 8.80 -0.86
C TRP A 143 29.86 10.24 -0.57
N LEU A 144 30.48 11.23 -1.21
CA LEU A 144 30.13 12.63 -1.03
C LEU A 144 28.73 12.95 -1.61
N ALA A 145 28.41 12.43 -2.79
CA ALA A 145 27.08 12.59 -3.40
C ALA A 145 25.98 12.07 -2.48
N LEU A 146 26.17 10.86 -1.93
CA LEU A 146 25.26 10.26 -0.97
C LEU A 146 25.13 11.11 0.31
N LYS A 147 26.26 11.58 0.84
CA LYS A 147 26.28 12.43 2.03
C LYS A 147 25.47 13.71 1.84
N MET A 148 25.56 14.36 0.67
CA MET A 148 24.78 15.57 0.39
C MET A 148 23.29 15.33 0.15
N ILE A 149 22.88 14.11 -0.15
CA ILE A 149 21.47 13.77 -0.31
C ILE A 149 20.79 13.72 1.06
N PHE A 150 21.45 13.11 2.06
CA PHE A 150 20.87 12.86 3.38
C PHE A 150 21.39 13.80 4.50
N GLU A 151 22.47 14.54 4.29
CA GLU A 151 23.02 15.46 5.28
C GLU A 151 23.25 16.85 4.69
N PRO A 152 22.97 17.92 5.47
CA PRO A 152 22.42 17.93 6.83
C PRO A 152 20.88 17.78 6.84
N LYS A 153 20.34 17.04 7.84
CA LYS A 153 18.90 16.75 7.96
C LYS A 153 18.05 18.02 8.09
N VAL A 154 18.52 18.94 8.92
CA VAL A 154 17.89 20.24 9.18
C VAL A 154 18.64 21.33 8.42
N PRO A 155 17.96 22.38 7.91
CA PRO A 155 18.63 23.49 7.24
C PRO A 155 19.70 24.12 8.13
N THR A 156 20.96 24.07 7.70
CA THR A 156 22.10 24.68 8.39
C THR A 156 22.63 25.86 7.59
N LYS A 157 22.86 26.99 8.26
CA LYS A 157 23.38 28.20 7.64
C LYS A 157 24.90 28.20 7.71
N TYR A 158 25.54 28.29 6.56
CA TYR A 158 26.98 28.54 6.44
C TYR A 158 27.16 29.88 5.74
N GLY A 159 27.33 30.94 6.54
CA GLY A 159 27.37 32.31 6.03
C GLY A 159 26.03 32.75 5.39
N PRO A 160 26.02 33.31 4.16
CA PRO A 160 24.79 33.72 3.48
C PRO A 160 24.01 32.56 2.83
N PHE A 161 24.59 31.35 2.79
CA PHE A 161 23.98 30.19 2.15
C PHE A 161 23.38 29.22 3.17
N THR A 162 22.24 28.62 2.82
CA THR A 162 21.58 27.58 3.63
C THR A 162 21.72 26.24 2.93
N PHE A 163 22.29 25.26 3.63
CA PHE A 163 22.50 23.91 3.14
C PHE A 163 21.55 22.94 3.86
N GLN A 164 20.96 22.05 3.08
CA GLN A 164 20.10 20.97 3.55
C GLN A 164 20.27 19.79 2.60
N GLY A 165 20.22 18.58 3.15
CA GLY A 165 20.18 17.35 2.36
C GLY A 165 19.07 17.44 1.31
N LEU A 166 19.39 17.05 0.07
CA LEU A 166 18.42 17.15 -1.04
C LEU A 166 17.13 16.37 -0.74
N PHE A 167 17.26 15.20 -0.10
CA PHE A 167 16.15 14.36 0.29
C PHE A 167 15.21 15.06 1.27
N HIS A 168 15.75 15.65 2.34
CA HIS A 168 14.96 16.39 3.33
C HIS A 168 14.36 17.67 2.75
N LYS A 169 15.06 18.33 1.82
CA LYS A 169 14.53 19.51 1.12
C LYS A 169 13.31 19.17 0.26
N ARG A 170 13.27 17.95 -0.29
CA ARG A 170 12.15 17.42 -1.11
C ARG A 170 11.16 16.58 -0.30
N GLN A 171 11.21 16.60 1.02
CA GLN A 171 10.35 15.78 1.89
C GLN A 171 8.87 15.82 1.49
N HIS A 172 8.34 17.00 1.14
CA HIS A 172 6.93 17.13 0.74
C HIS A 172 6.61 16.39 -0.54
N GLU A 173 7.47 16.48 -1.54
CA GLU A 173 7.33 15.80 -2.84
C GLU A 173 7.48 14.28 -2.65
N VAL A 174 8.52 13.85 -1.94
CA VAL A 174 8.78 12.43 -1.67
C VAL A 174 7.63 11.81 -0.88
N ALA A 175 7.05 12.52 0.10
CA ALA A 175 5.87 12.06 0.83
C ALA A 175 4.65 11.85 -0.09
N VAL A 176 4.46 12.71 -1.10
CA VAL A 176 3.39 12.54 -2.12
C VAL A 176 3.65 11.31 -2.95
N ASP A 177 4.81 11.27 -3.62
CA ASP A 177 5.14 10.26 -4.61
C ASP A 177 5.17 8.86 -3.98
N PHE A 178 5.76 8.75 -2.78
CA PHE A 178 5.75 7.52 -2.00
C PHE A 178 4.33 7.13 -1.61
N SER A 179 3.52 8.06 -1.11
CA SER A 179 2.18 7.72 -0.61
C SER A 179 1.24 7.25 -1.71
N HIS A 180 1.27 7.92 -2.86
CA HIS A 180 0.52 7.50 -4.04
C HIS A 180 1.00 6.14 -4.54
N THR A 181 2.32 5.91 -4.60
CA THR A 181 2.85 4.62 -5.04
C THR A 181 2.40 3.50 -4.12
N VAL A 182 2.46 3.68 -2.80
CA VAL A 182 1.97 2.67 -1.84
C VAL A 182 0.47 2.46 -1.97
N SER A 183 -0.34 3.52 -2.06
CA SER A 183 -1.80 3.36 -2.18
C SER A 183 -2.20 2.65 -3.46
N ASP A 184 -1.58 3.03 -4.57
CA ASP A 184 -2.00 2.61 -5.91
C ASP A 184 -1.44 1.23 -6.28
N THR A 185 -0.38 0.76 -5.61
CA THR A 185 0.27 -0.51 -5.94
C THR A 185 0.22 -1.55 -4.82
N LEU A 186 0.24 -1.14 -3.55
CA LEU A 186 0.29 -2.06 -2.40
C LEU A 186 -1.05 -2.15 -1.68
N LEU A 187 -1.74 -1.02 -1.49
CA LEU A 187 -3.00 -0.95 -0.74
C LEU A 187 -4.21 -0.84 -1.68
N THR A 188 -4.16 -1.55 -2.81
CA THR A 188 -5.27 -1.62 -3.75
C THR A 188 -6.48 -2.33 -3.13
N PRO A 189 -7.71 -2.04 -3.59
CA PRO A 189 -8.90 -2.74 -3.13
C PRO A 189 -8.76 -4.27 -3.22
N GLN A 190 -8.16 -4.78 -4.31
CA GLN A 190 -7.90 -6.21 -4.47
C GLN A 190 -6.98 -6.78 -3.38
N ASN A 191 -5.84 -6.13 -3.12
CA ASN A 191 -4.89 -6.62 -2.11
C ASN A 191 -5.52 -6.64 -0.72
N VAL A 192 -6.35 -5.64 -0.39
CA VAL A 192 -7.07 -5.60 0.88
C VAL A 192 -8.15 -6.69 0.94
N VAL A 193 -8.92 -6.89 -0.13
CA VAL A 193 -9.94 -7.95 -0.21
C VAL A 193 -9.30 -9.32 -0.02
N ASP A 194 -8.21 -9.62 -0.71
CA ASP A 194 -7.48 -10.89 -0.58
C ASP A 194 -7.05 -11.12 0.88
N HIS A 195 -6.40 -10.11 1.48
CA HIS A 195 -5.89 -10.19 2.84
C HIS A 195 -7.02 -10.40 3.87
N VAL A 196 -8.11 -9.64 3.72
CA VAL A 196 -9.26 -9.72 4.62
C VAL A 196 -9.99 -11.06 4.46
N SER A 197 -10.04 -11.63 3.25
CA SER A 197 -10.77 -12.88 2.94
C SER A 197 -10.04 -14.14 3.41
N GLU A 198 -8.71 -14.10 3.51
CA GLU A 198 -7.88 -15.26 3.90
C GLU A 198 -7.44 -15.23 5.37
N GLY A 199 -7.67 -14.13 6.09
CA GLY A 199 -7.12 -13.89 7.43
C GLY A 199 -8.14 -13.71 8.57
N PRO A 200 -7.66 -13.25 9.75
CA PRO A 200 -8.50 -12.93 10.92
C PRO A 200 -9.59 -11.89 10.63
N GLY A 201 -9.38 -11.05 9.61
CA GLY A 201 -10.37 -10.08 9.14
C GLY A 201 -11.69 -10.73 8.71
N ARG A 202 -11.64 -11.91 8.07
CA ARG A 202 -12.84 -12.66 7.66
C ARG A 202 -13.65 -13.10 8.87
N GLU A 203 -13.02 -13.69 9.87
CA GLU A 203 -13.70 -14.12 11.09
C GLU A 203 -14.38 -12.94 11.80
N ARG A 204 -13.67 -11.80 11.86
CA ARG A 204 -14.19 -10.59 12.49
C ARG A 204 -15.35 -9.97 11.71
N LEU A 205 -15.25 -9.94 10.38
CA LEU A 205 -16.37 -9.53 9.51
C LEU A 205 -17.58 -10.44 9.73
N GLN A 206 -17.39 -11.76 9.68
CA GLN A 206 -18.45 -12.73 9.93
C GLN A 206 -19.10 -12.52 11.31
N GLU A 207 -18.32 -12.20 12.35
CA GLU A 207 -18.84 -11.92 13.68
C GLU A 207 -19.74 -10.67 13.71
N ILE A 208 -19.33 -9.58 13.04
CA ILE A 208 -20.12 -8.34 12.94
C ILE A 208 -21.45 -8.63 12.22
N PHE A 209 -21.40 -9.31 11.08
CA PHE A 209 -22.62 -9.63 10.32
C PHE A 209 -23.54 -10.58 11.11
N ARG A 210 -22.99 -11.64 11.70
CA ARG A 210 -23.72 -12.60 12.55
C ARG A 210 -24.45 -11.90 13.69
N LYS A 211 -23.80 -10.95 14.37
CA LYS A 211 -24.41 -10.15 15.43
C LYS A 211 -25.65 -9.40 14.94
N HIS A 212 -25.57 -8.72 13.79
CA HIS A 212 -26.68 -7.95 13.22
C HIS A 212 -27.81 -8.86 12.70
N VAL A 213 -27.48 -9.95 12.02
CA VAL A 213 -28.46 -10.94 11.52
C VAL A 213 -29.23 -11.58 12.67
N ARG A 214 -28.54 -12.00 13.74
CA ARG A 214 -29.19 -12.59 14.92
C ARG A 214 -30.12 -11.61 15.62
N ALA A 215 -29.72 -10.35 15.73
CA ALA A 215 -30.57 -9.30 16.30
C ALA A 215 -31.85 -9.10 15.46
N ALA A 216 -31.74 -9.15 14.13
CA ALA A 216 -32.88 -9.08 13.23
C ALA A 216 -33.83 -10.29 13.38
N ILE A 217 -33.29 -11.51 13.36
CA ILE A 217 -34.08 -12.74 13.55
C ILE A 217 -34.86 -12.68 14.87
N GLU A 218 -34.21 -12.27 15.96
CA GLU A 218 -34.85 -12.18 17.27
C GLU A 218 -35.97 -11.14 17.31
N LYS A 219 -35.77 -9.98 16.67
CA LYS A 219 -36.82 -8.96 16.47
C LYS A 219 -38.02 -9.55 15.73
N TYR A 220 -37.82 -10.31 14.66
CA TYR A 220 -38.91 -10.87 13.85
C TYR A 220 -39.60 -12.10 14.45
N LYS A 221 -38.95 -12.86 15.34
CA LYS A 221 -39.64 -13.90 16.13
C LYS A 221 -40.81 -13.33 16.95
N SER A 222 -40.67 -12.10 17.43
CA SER A 222 -41.72 -11.40 18.20
C SER A 222 -42.80 -10.74 17.34
N HIS A 223 -42.64 -10.72 16.01
CA HIS A 223 -43.54 -10.00 15.11
C HIS A 223 -44.81 -10.82 14.82
N PRO A 224 -46.04 -10.27 14.97
CA PRO A 224 -47.30 -11.01 14.85
C PRO A 224 -47.46 -11.78 13.53
N MET A 225 -47.04 -11.15 12.43
CA MET A 225 -47.17 -11.71 11.07
C MET A 225 -46.06 -12.71 10.69
N ALA A 226 -44.95 -12.73 11.43
CA ALA A 226 -43.79 -13.59 11.11
C ALA A 226 -43.57 -14.69 12.16
N SER A 227 -44.13 -14.54 13.36
CA SER A 227 -43.93 -15.43 14.51
C SER A 227 -44.17 -16.92 14.21
N VAL A 228 -45.22 -17.25 13.45
CA VAL A 228 -45.55 -18.65 13.11
C VAL A 228 -44.47 -19.29 12.24
N VAL A 229 -43.95 -18.55 11.25
CA VAL A 229 -42.88 -19.03 10.36
C VAL A 229 -41.54 -19.03 11.08
N MET A 230 -41.24 -17.95 11.80
CA MET A 230 -39.98 -17.77 12.53
C MET A 230 -39.79 -18.76 13.69
N GLN A 231 -40.87 -19.37 14.21
CA GLN A 231 -40.79 -20.46 15.17
C GLN A 231 -40.29 -21.77 14.57
N GLN A 232 -40.44 -21.96 13.26
CA GLN A 232 -40.01 -23.17 12.54
C GLN A 232 -38.60 -23.02 11.97
N VAL A 233 -38.08 -21.79 11.93
CA VAL A 233 -36.75 -21.45 11.40
C VAL A 233 -35.70 -21.56 12.50
N ASN A 234 -34.60 -22.27 12.21
CA ASN A 234 -33.45 -22.32 13.11
C ASN A 234 -32.54 -21.08 12.87
N PRO A 235 -32.30 -20.22 13.88
CA PRO A 235 -31.43 -19.05 13.73
C PRO A 235 -30.01 -19.37 13.25
N ASP A 236 -29.46 -20.53 13.66
CA ASP A 236 -28.11 -20.95 13.26
C ASP A 236 -28.03 -21.43 11.80
N GLU A 237 -29.17 -21.70 11.17
CA GLU A 237 -29.27 -22.10 9.77
C GLU A 237 -29.32 -20.87 8.87
N ILE A 238 -30.15 -19.87 9.23
CA ILE A 238 -30.14 -18.55 8.59
C ILE A 238 -28.77 -17.89 8.69
N ASP A 239 -28.12 -17.96 9.85
CA ASP A 239 -26.76 -17.45 10.06
C ASP A 239 -25.76 -18.10 9.08
N ARG A 240 -25.86 -19.42 8.87
CA ARG A 240 -25.03 -20.14 7.90
C ARG A 240 -25.32 -19.72 6.46
N MET A 241 -26.58 -19.56 6.08
CA MET A 241 -26.98 -19.11 4.74
C MET A 241 -26.43 -17.70 4.46
N VAL A 242 -26.62 -16.78 5.41
CA VAL A 242 -26.11 -15.41 5.29
C VAL A 242 -24.59 -15.37 5.23
N VAL A 243 -23.88 -16.12 6.08
CA VAL A 243 -22.41 -16.18 6.03
C VAL A 243 -21.91 -16.76 4.71
N THR A 244 -22.56 -17.80 4.19
CA THR A 244 -22.19 -18.42 2.91
C THR A 244 -22.34 -17.44 1.75
N GLN A 245 -23.48 -16.75 1.68
CA GLN A 245 -23.73 -15.75 0.64
C GLN A 245 -22.82 -14.52 0.78
N MET A 246 -22.50 -14.15 2.02
CA MET A 246 -21.54 -13.08 2.29
C MET A 246 -20.14 -13.47 1.82
N ASP A 247 -19.65 -14.65 2.19
CA ASP A 247 -18.32 -15.13 1.80
C ASP A 247 -18.16 -15.21 0.28
N ALA A 248 -19.20 -15.66 -0.44
CA ALA A 248 -19.19 -15.68 -1.90
C ALA A 248 -19.02 -14.28 -2.52
N ARG A 249 -19.63 -13.26 -1.91
CA ARG A 249 -19.63 -11.87 -2.39
C ARG A 249 -18.52 -11.00 -1.77
N LEU A 250 -17.81 -11.49 -0.76
CA LEU A 250 -16.68 -10.78 -0.14
C LEU A 250 -15.49 -10.65 -1.09
N THR A 251 -15.26 -11.68 -1.91
CA THR A 251 -14.15 -11.76 -2.88
C THR A 251 -14.50 -11.23 -4.27
N GLU A 252 -15.76 -10.86 -4.52
CA GLU A 252 -16.18 -10.32 -5.81
C GLU A 252 -15.70 -8.88 -6.00
N GLU A 253 -15.26 -8.55 -7.22
CA GLU A 253 -15.03 -7.16 -7.62
C GLU A 253 -16.32 -6.36 -7.46
N GLY A 254 -16.23 -5.20 -6.79
CA GLY A 254 -17.43 -4.44 -6.41
C GLY A 254 -18.22 -5.04 -5.24
N GLY A 255 -17.64 -5.98 -4.49
CA GLY A 255 -18.15 -6.49 -3.22
C GLY A 255 -18.08 -5.48 -2.06
N LEU A 256 -18.39 -5.95 -0.85
CA LEU A 256 -18.48 -5.11 0.36
C LEU A 256 -17.14 -4.47 0.75
N VAL A 257 -16.11 -5.29 0.89
CA VAL A 257 -14.78 -4.83 1.29
C VAL A 257 -14.16 -3.97 0.20
N TRP A 258 -14.36 -4.34 -1.07
CA TRP A 258 -13.93 -3.55 -2.23
C TRP A 258 -14.48 -2.12 -2.17
N ASN A 259 -15.80 -1.95 -2.13
CA ASN A 259 -16.42 -0.63 -2.11
C ASN A 259 -16.06 0.15 -0.85
N PHE A 260 -15.88 -0.53 0.28
CA PHE A 260 -15.47 0.11 1.53
C PHE A 260 -14.08 0.74 1.40
N VAL A 261 -13.10 -0.01 0.90
CA VAL A 261 -11.73 0.48 0.69
C VAL A 261 -11.74 1.61 -0.33
N GLU A 262 -12.40 1.42 -1.47
CA GLU A 262 -12.42 2.38 -2.58
C GLU A 262 -13.07 3.73 -2.20
N HIS A 263 -14.15 3.73 -1.42
CA HIS A 263 -14.95 4.94 -1.19
C HIS A 263 -14.79 5.56 0.21
N THR A 264 -14.15 4.86 1.15
CA THR A 264 -14.04 5.32 2.55
C THR A 264 -12.60 5.47 3.02
N LEU A 265 -11.66 4.72 2.44
CA LEU A 265 -10.29 4.67 2.89
C LEU A 265 -9.39 5.45 1.91
N ASP A 266 -9.30 6.77 2.09
CA ASP A 266 -8.30 7.58 1.36
C ASP A 266 -6.93 7.44 2.03
N VAL A 267 -6.32 6.26 1.86
CA VAL A 267 -5.04 5.94 2.49
C VAL A 267 -3.93 6.79 1.92
N GLY A 268 -3.94 7.04 0.61
CA GLY A 268 -2.91 7.83 -0.07
C GLY A 268 -2.84 9.25 0.47
N ALA A 269 -3.98 9.96 0.55
CA ALA A 269 -4.00 11.32 1.08
C ALA A 269 -3.64 11.35 2.57
N SER A 270 -4.21 10.44 3.38
CA SER A 270 -3.95 10.40 4.82
C SER A 270 -2.48 10.09 5.14
N MET A 271 -1.86 9.18 4.39
CA MET A 271 -0.45 8.85 4.57
C MET A 271 0.45 9.99 4.10
N SER A 272 0.12 10.64 2.99
CA SER A 272 0.84 11.81 2.48
C SER A 272 0.84 12.96 3.48
N GLU A 273 -0.33 13.28 4.06
CA GLU A 273 -0.47 14.29 5.11
C GLU A 273 0.39 13.93 6.32
N LYS A 274 0.27 12.71 6.85
CA LYS A 274 1.06 12.28 8.01
C LYS A 274 2.58 12.29 7.76
N LEU A 275 3.04 11.88 6.58
CA LEU A 275 4.47 11.87 6.24
C LEU A 275 5.04 13.29 6.05
N ARG A 276 4.24 14.23 5.55
CA ARG A 276 4.64 15.64 5.43
C ARG A 276 4.79 16.33 6.79
N ASP A 277 3.93 15.96 7.75
CA ASP A 277 3.93 16.54 9.09
C ASP A 277 5.05 15.99 9.99
N LEU A 278 5.76 14.94 9.57
CA LEU A 278 6.93 14.45 10.29
C LEU A 278 8.06 15.46 10.28
N ASP A 279 8.84 15.50 11.36
CA ASP A 279 10.13 16.16 11.34
C ASP A 279 11.14 15.41 10.45
N SER A 280 12.21 16.10 10.06
CA SER A 280 13.21 15.57 9.12
C SER A 280 13.89 14.28 9.60
N GLU A 281 14.04 14.06 10.91
CA GLU A 281 14.65 12.84 11.43
C GLU A 281 13.67 11.67 11.40
N SER A 282 12.41 11.90 11.82
CA SER A 282 11.36 10.88 11.74
C SER A 282 11.06 10.47 10.29
N PHE A 283 10.98 11.45 9.38
CA PHE A 283 10.77 11.19 7.95
C PHE A 283 11.88 10.33 7.35
N GLU A 284 13.14 10.68 7.66
CA GLU A 284 14.29 9.86 7.27
C GLU A 284 14.20 8.45 7.86
N GLY A 285 13.79 8.30 9.12
CA GLY A 285 13.64 7.00 9.77
C GLY A 285 12.67 6.05 9.06
N VAL A 286 11.65 6.58 8.38
CA VAL A 286 10.68 5.77 7.62
C VAL A 286 11.30 5.22 6.33
N LEU A 287 12.06 6.04 5.59
CA LEU A 287 12.49 5.72 4.24
C LEU A 287 13.96 5.28 4.14
N ARG A 288 14.85 5.83 4.99
CA ARG A 288 16.29 5.58 4.98
C ARG A 288 16.69 4.12 5.17
N PRO A 289 16.00 3.28 5.97
CA PRO A 289 16.36 1.86 6.07
C PRO A 289 16.35 1.15 4.72
N ALA A 290 15.46 1.54 3.80
CA ALA A 290 15.43 0.99 2.45
C ALA A 290 16.62 1.47 1.60
N PHE A 291 17.03 2.75 1.73
CA PHE A 291 18.19 3.30 1.02
C PHE A 291 19.52 2.79 1.55
N GLN A 292 19.70 2.74 2.88
CA GLN A 292 20.95 2.33 3.54
C GLN A 292 21.47 0.96 3.10
N GLN A 293 20.57 0.02 2.83
CA GLN A 293 20.93 -1.32 2.41
C GLN A 293 21.65 -1.34 1.05
N ASP A 294 21.42 -0.33 0.21
CA ASP A 294 21.96 -0.23 -1.15
C ASP A 294 23.07 0.83 -1.31
N GLU A 295 23.28 1.69 -0.30
CA GLU A 295 24.31 2.74 -0.30
C GLU A 295 25.72 2.20 -0.63
N TRP A 296 26.10 1.06 -0.03
CA TRP A 296 27.42 0.46 -0.26
C TRP A 296 27.58 -0.07 -1.69
N LYS A 297 26.50 -0.56 -2.32
CA LYS A 297 26.53 -1.05 -3.70
C LYS A 297 26.80 0.12 -4.65
N LEU A 298 26.16 1.25 -4.40
CA LEU A 298 26.36 2.46 -5.19
C LEU A 298 27.83 2.95 -5.09
N ILE A 299 28.40 2.98 -3.89
CA ILE A 299 29.80 3.38 -3.67
C ILE A 299 30.77 2.40 -4.35
N LEU A 300 30.51 1.10 -4.23
CA LEU A 300 31.32 0.05 -4.86
C LEU A 300 31.28 0.14 -6.38
N VAL A 301 30.10 0.33 -6.97
CA VAL A 301 29.94 0.49 -8.42
C VAL A 301 30.69 1.75 -8.90
N GLY A 302 30.59 2.86 -8.17
CA GLY A 302 31.36 4.07 -8.47
C GLY A 302 32.87 3.84 -8.45
N ALA A 303 33.37 3.13 -7.45
CA ALA A 303 34.80 2.76 -7.34
C ALA A 303 35.27 1.87 -8.50
N ILE A 304 34.48 0.86 -8.87
CA ILE A 304 34.78 -0.03 -10.01
C ILE A 304 34.81 0.74 -11.33
N LEU A 305 33.78 1.56 -11.58
CA LEU A 305 33.71 2.39 -12.80
C LEU A 305 34.86 3.39 -12.87
N GLY A 306 35.23 4.00 -11.74
CA GLY A 306 36.40 4.87 -11.64
C GLY A 306 37.71 4.14 -11.95
N GLY A 307 37.88 2.92 -11.44
CA GLY A 307 39.04 2.08 -11.74
C GLY A 307 39.13 1.68 -13.22
N LEU A 308 37.99 1.34 -13.83
CA LEU A 308 37.92 1.04 -15.27
C LEU A 308 38.26 2.25 -16.12
N ALA A 309 37.76 3.44 -15.76
CA ALA A 309 38.11 4.69 -16.42
C ALA A 309 39.61 5.00 -16.27
N GLY A 310 40.16 4.86 -15.07
CA GLY A 310 41.60 5.04 -14.80
C GLY A 310 42.48 4.05 -15.56
N TRP A 311 42.02 2.81 -15.72
CA TRP A 311 42.71 1.81 -16.55
C TRP A 311 42.67 2.16 -18.03
N ALA A 312 41.53 2.60 -18.55
CA ALA A 312 41.44 3.08 -19.92
C ALA A 312 42.37 4.28 -20.17
N GLN A 313 42.45 5.21 -19.22
CA GLN A 313 43.41 6.32 -19.27
C GLN A 313 44.87 5.82 -19.27
N ALA A 314 45.22 4.88 -18.40
CA ALA A 314 46.56 4.31 -18.38
C ALA A 314 46.93 3.63 -19.70
N VAL A 315 46.05 2.80 -20.27
CA VAL A 315 46.30 2.16 -21.57
C VAL A 315 46.51 3.23 -22.64
N TYR A 316 45.66 4.26 -22.68
CA TYR A 316 45.79 5.34 -23.66
C TYR A 316 47.13 6.07 -23.55
N PHE A 317 47.46 6.63 -22.38
CA PHE A 317 48.67 7.42 -22.18
C PHE A 317 49.97 6.60 -22.26
N PHE A 318 49.99 5.36 -21.76
CA PHE A 318 51.18 4.52 -21.83
C PHE A 318 51.37 3.89 -23.22
N SER A 319 50.30 3.69 -24.00
CA SER A 319 50.43 3.22 -25.40
C SER A 319 51.07 4.25 -26.32
N GLU A 320 50.80 5.55 -26.12
CA GLU A 320 51.48 6.63 -26.85
C GLU A 320 52.93 6.81 -26.42
N SER A 321 53.28 6.51 -25.16
CA SER A 321 54.67 6.62 -24.65
C SER A 321 55.64 5.54 -25.16
N MET A 322 55.13 4.48 -25.81
CA MET A 322 55.93 3.39 -26.38
C MET A 322 56.16 3.51 -27.90
N GLN A 323 55.69 4.59 -28.55
CA GLN A 323 56.04 4.97 -29.93
C GLN A 323 57.09 6.07 -29.95
#